data_AF-A0A520H996-F1
#
_entry.id   AF-A0A520H996-F1
#
_cell.length_a   1.000
_cell.length_b   1.000
_cell.length_c   1.000
_cell.angle_alpha   90.00
_cell.angle_beta   90.00
_cell.angle_gamma   90.00
#
_symmetry.space_group_name_H-M   'P 1'
#
loop_
_entity.id
_entity.type
_entity.pdbx_description
1 polymer ?
#
loop_
_entity_poly.entity_id
_entity_poly.type
_entity_poly.pdbx_seq_one_letter_code
_entity_poly.pdbx_strand_id
1 'polypeptide(L)'
;GRLMDLGTKGSGQTPWSRSGDGRLTLKGGVREILATEMLEALNVPTSRTLSIIETGEALERGDEPSPTRGAVMVRLNHSHVRIGTFQRLAYERDDDSLRTLVGYALRNLYDEDGDDPVRLLDLVVGRTARLAARYMAAGFVHGVLNSDNINVTGESFDYGPWRFAPTWDPGFTAAYFDHQGLYAFGRQPEAIHWDVMQLAISLRSLVESEPLVETLDLFGDRYMAAVTDAILWRLGVTPRDADDDRALVQAVERALRKTGAGIDRFYFDVFGGDLPDSYGEPWAEVRAALAPYAARKDRSHAYWSGAPCSMLIDEVESIWSAIAERDDWSVLDAKVASIRAMGDALA
;
A
#
# COMPACT_ATOMS: atom_id res chain seq x y z
N GLY A 1 -7.60 -19.91 -12.01
CA GLY A 1 -7.23 -18.48 -12.08
C GLY A 1 -7.88 -17.74 -10.93
N ARG A 2 -7.43 -16.53 -10.59
CA ARG A 2 -7.99 -15.72 -9.50
C ARG A 2 -9.24 -14.96 -9.97
N LEU A 3 -10.33 -15.00 -9.21
CA LEU A 3 -11.52 -14.16 -9.46
C LEU A 3 -11.23 -12.70 -9.08
N MET A 4 -11.75 -11.76 -9.88
CA MET A 4 -11.59 -10.33 -9.69
C MET A 4 -12.95 -9.64 -9.69
N ASP A 5 -13.23 -8.86 -8.65
CA ASP A 5 -14.40 -8.01 -8.53
C ASP A 5 -14.28 -6.78 -9.45
N LEU A 6 -15.40 -6.35 -10.03
CA LEU A 6 -15.53 -5.07 -10.73
C LEU A 6 -16.25 -4.06 -9.82
N GLY A 7 -15.50 -3.33 -9.02
CA GLY A 7 -16.03 -2.32 -8.11
C GLY A 7 -16.15 -0.95 -8.77
N THR A 8 -17.33 -0.32 -8.74
CA THR A 8 -17.50 1.04 -9.28
C THR A 8 -17.35 2.12 -8.20
N LYS A 9 -16.55 3.15 -8.46
CA LYS A 9 -16.37 4.32 -7.59
C LYS A 9 -16.87 5.58 -8.31
N GLY A 10 -17.76 6.34 -7.68
CA GLY A 10 -18.37 7.55 -8.25
C GLY A 10 -19.66 7.34 -9.06
N SER A 11 -20.21 6.13 -9.09
CA SER A 11 -21.40 5.76 -9.88
C SER A 11 -22.71 6.37 -9.39
N GLY A 12 -22.72 7.10 -8.26
CA GLY A 12 -23.87 7.78 -7.72
C GLY A 12 -24.24 7.37 -6.30
N GLN A 13 -25.38 7.88 -5.84
CA GLN A 13 -25.84 7.64 -4.48
C GLN A 13 -26.35 6.22 -4.27
N THR A 14 -26.16 5.74 -3.06
CA THR A 14 -26.65 4.45 -2.55
C THR A 14 -27.31 4.69 -1.19
N PRO A 15 -28.02 3.70 -0.60
CA PRO A 15 -28.50 3.81 0.78
C PRO A 15 -27.40 4.09 1.82
N TRP A 16 -26.12 3.86 1.47
CA TRP A 16 -24.96 4.05 2.35
C TRP A 16 -24.23 5.38 2.12
N SER A 17 -24.72 6.25 1.23
CA SER A 17 -24.07 7.52 0.89
C SER A 17 -24.06 8.56 2.02
N ARG A 18 -24.85 8.36 3.09
CA ARG A 18 -25.03 9.34 4.19
C ARG A 18 -25.39 10.71 3.59
N SER A 19 -24.59 11.75 3.84
CA SER A 19 -24.74 13.10 3.27
C SER A 19 -23.91 13.34 2.01
N GLY A 20 -23.15 12.35 1.53
CA GLY A 20 -22.32 12.45 0.33
C GLY A 20 -23.12 12.38 -0.97
N ASP A 21 -22.59 12.98 -2.02
CA ASP A 21 -23.19 12.99 -3.37
C ASP A 21 -22.98 11.68 -4.15
N GLY A 22 -22.09 10.80 -3.67
CA GLY A 22 -21.76 9.54 -4.34
C GLY A 22 -20.96 9.72 -5.64
N ARG A 23 -20.34 10.89 -5.86
CA ARG A 23 -19.55 11.21 -7.05
C ARG A 23 -18.05 11.17 -6.77
N LEU A 24 -17.29 10.78 -7.80
CA LEU A 24 -15.83 10.81 -7.80
C LEU A 24 -15.35 11.96 -8.67
N THR A 25 -14.36 12.72 -8.21
CA THR A 25 -13.71 13.73 -9.04
C THR A 25 -12.71 13.07 -9.97
N LEU A 26 -12.53 13.63 -11.17
CA LEU A 26 -11.56 13.12 -12.14
C LEU A 26 -10.15 13.13 -11.53
N LYS A 27 -9.81 14.16 -10.74
CA LYS A 27 -8.56 14.22 -9.97
C LYS A 27 -8.40 13.01 -9.06
N GLY A 28 -9.44 12.66 -8.30
CA GLY A 28 -9.45 11.50 -7.42
C GLY A 28 -9.17 10.20 -8.19
N GLY A 29 -9.77 10.05 -9.37
CA GLY A 29 -9.51 8.88 -10.22
C GLY A 29 -8.10 8.85 -10.83
N VAL A 30 -7.55 9.99 -11.28
CA VAL A 30 -6.17 10.08 -11.79
C VAL A 30 -5.15 9.75 -10.68
N ARG A 31 -5.36 10.28 -9.47
CA ARG A 31 -4.53 9.95 -8.31
C ARG A 31 -4.55 8.46 -7.99
N GLU A 32 -5.69 7.81 -8.17
CA GLU A 32 -5.83 6.39 -7.92
C GLU A 32 -5.12 5.53 -9.00
N ILE A 33 -5.13 5.94 -10.27
CA ILE A 33 -4.29 5.33 -11.32
C ILE A 33 -2.81 5.38 -10.92
N LEU A 34 -2.32 6.57 -10.55
CA LEU A 34 -0.92 6.77 -10.18
C LEU A 34 -0.50 5.92 -8.98
N ALA A 35 -1.34 5.84 -7.95
CA ALA A 35 -1.07 5.01 -6.77
C ALA A 35 -1.00 3.52 -7.13
N THR A 36 -2.02 3.01 -7.84
CA THR A 36 -2.10 1.58 -8.17
C THR A 36 -0.95 1.12 -9.06
N GLU A 37 -0.58 1.90 -10.08
CA GLU A 37 0.55 1.58 -10.96
C GLU A 37 1.89 1.59 -10.19
N MET A 38 2.13 2.62 -9.37
CA MET A 38 3.39 2.73 -8.61
C MET A 38 3.52 1.62 -7.57
N LEU A 39 2.45 1.33 -6.83
CA LEU A 39 2.43 0.27 -5.82
C LEU A 39 2.66 -1.11 -6.45
N GLU A 40 2.06 -1.38 -7.61
CA GLU A 40 2.31 -2.64 -8.32
C GLU A 40 3.77 -2.76 -8.78
N ALA A 41 4.33 -1.71 -9.38
CA ALA A 41 5.74 -1.69 -9.80
C ALA A 41 6.71 -1.86 -8.62
N LEU A 42 6.31 -1.42 -7.43
CA LEU A 42 7.05 -1.58 -6.18
C LEU A 42 6.71 -2.88 -5.43
N ASN A 43 6.04 -3.82 -6.10
CA ASN A 43 5.67 -5.13 -5.56
C ASN A 43 4.80 -5.04 -4.30
N VAL A 44 3.94 -4.03 -4.18
CA VAL A 44 2.90 -3.95 -3.14
C VAL A 44 1.60 -4.56 -3.71
N PRO A 45 0.98 -5.56 -3.04
CA PRO A 45 -0.31 -6.07 -3.48
C PRO A 45 -1.35 -4.95 -3.44
N THR A 46 -1.91 -4.62 -4.59
CA THR A 46 -2.81 -3.48 -4.77
C THR A 46 -3.96 -3.83 -5.68
N SER A 47 -5.08 -3.14 -5.50
CA SER A 47 -6.15 -3.03 -6.49
C SER A 47 -5.61 -2.49 -7.82
N ARG A 48 -6.36 -2.69 -8.90
CA ARG A 48 -6.04 -2.17 -10.23
C ARG A 48 -7.13 -1.23 -10.72
N THR A 49 -6.75 -0.22 -11.47
CA THR A 49 -7.71 0.60 -12.21
C THR A 49 -7.98 -0.06 -13.56
N LEU A 50 -9.22 -0.49 -13.82
CA LEU A 50 -9.63 -0.99 -15.14
C LEU A 50 -9.92 0.15 -16.10
N SER A 51 -10.71 1.12 -15.64
CA SER A 51 -11.14 2.26 -16.46
C SER A 51 -11.53 3.45 -15.61
N ILE A 52 -11.32 4.65 -16.18
CA ILE A 52 -11.89 5.91 -15.70
C ILE A 52 -12.71 6.52 -16.82
N ILE A 53 -13.93 6.96 -16.51
CA ILE A 53 -14.90 7.47 -17.48
C ILE A 53 -15.40 8.80 -16.96
N GLU A 54 -15.21 9.86 -17.71
CA GLU A 54 -15.77 11.16 -17.35
C GLU A 54 -17.28 11.19 -17.48
N THR A 55 -17.93 11.86 -16.53
CA THR A 55 -19.40 11.98 -16.52
C THR A 55 -19.89 13.24 -17.22
N GLY A 56 -19.02 14.22 -17.43
CA GLY A 56 -19.39 15.57 -17.85
C GLY A 56 -20.04 16.42 -16.76
N GLU A 57 -20.17 15.90 -15.53
CA GLU A 57 -20.71 16.65 -14.40
C GLU A 57 -19.66 17.65 -13.85
N ALA A 58 -20.14 18.83 -13.47
CA ALA A 58 -19.39 19.82 -12.70
C ALA A 58 -19.68 19.63 -11.21
N LEU A 59 -18.65 19.26 -10.44
CA LEU A 59 -18.75 18.95 -9.01
C LEU A 59 -18.22 20.10 -8.17
N GLU A 60 -18.92 20.39 -7.06
CA GLU A 60 -18.47 21.35 -6.04
C GLU A 60 -17.73 20.61 -4.92
N ARG A 61 -16.53 21.09 -4.59
CA ARG A 61 -15.61 20.50 -3.60
C ARG A 61 -14.93 21.60 -2.79
N GLY A 62 -14.66 21.32 -1.52
CA GLY A 62 -13.98 22.27 -0.62
C GLY A 62 -12.47 22.08 -0.55
N ASP A 63 -11.97 20.95 -1.07
CA ASP A 63 -10.59 20.48 -0.98
C ASP A 63 -9.85 20.51 -2.33
N GLU A 64 -10.53 20.89 -3.41
CA GLU A 64 -9.94 21.17 -4.73
C GLU A 64 -10.67 22.32 -5.45
N PRO A 65 -10.03 23.00 -6.41
CA PRO A 65 -10.66 24.07 -7.19
C PRO A 65 -11.97 23.60 -7.83
N SER A 66 -13.04 24.35 -7.60
CA SER A 66 -14.37 24.08 -8.14
C SER A 66 -14.78 25.10 -9.21
N PRO A 67 -15.64 24.71 -10.17
CA PRO A 67 -16.16 23.35 -10.39
C PRO A 67 -15.07 22.38 -10.90
N THR A 68 -15.02 21.18 -10.33
CA THR A 68 -14.11 20.10 -10.78
C THR A 68 -14.86 19.06 -11.62
N ARG A 69 -14.15 18.37 -12.52
CA ARG A 69 -14.73 17.37 -13.44
C ARG A 69 -15.12 16.11 -12.67
N GLY A 70 -16.31 15.57 -12.95
CA GLY A 70 -16.77 14.28 -12.41
C GLY A 70 -16.32 13.08 -13.25
N ALA A 71 -16.14 11.93 -12.58
CA ALA A 71 -15.81 10.66 -13.22
C ALA A 71 -16.45 9.46 -12.50
N VAL A 72 -16.49 8.33 -13.20
CA VAL A 72 -16.75 7.00 -12.65
C VAL A 72 -15.53 6.12 -12.93
N MET A 73 -15.07 5.42 -11.91
CA MET A 73 -13.98 4.45 -12.02
C MET A 73 -14.51 3.03 -11.88
N VAL A 74 -13.95 2.10 -12.65
CA VAL A 74 -14.07 0.66 -12.42
C VAL A 74 -12.73 0.16 -11.89
N ARG A 75 -12.76 -0.37 -10.67
CA ARG A 75 -11.63 -0.96 -9.96
C ARG A 75 -11.69 -2.48 -10.05
N LEU A 76 -10.54 -3.10 -10.23
CA LEU A 76 -10.36 -4.54 -10.06
C LEU A 76 -9.78 -4.82 -8.69
N ASN A 77 -10.43 -5.70 -7.94
CA ASN A 77 -9.92 -6.19 -6.67
C ASN A 77 -10.03 -7.71 -6.62
N HIS A 78 -9.18 -8.36 -5.83
CA HIS A 78 -9.44 -9.75 -5.49
C HIS A 78 -10.69 -9.89 -4.59
N SER A 79 -10.96 -8.89 -3.75
CA SER A 79 -12.11 -8.85 -2.84
C SER A 79 -12.44 -7.41 -2.46
N HIS A 80 -13.70 -7.13 -2.14
CA HIS A 80 -14.10 -5.89 -1.43
C HIS A 80 -14.47 -6.12 0.05
N VAL A 81 -14.22 -7.33 0.58
CA VAL A 81 -14.45 -7.65 1.99
C VAL A 81 -13.39 -6.98 2.86
N ARG A 82 -13.83 -6.15 3.80
CA ARG A 82 -12.97 -5.35 4.68
C ARG A 82 -13.07 -5.83 6.10
N ILE A 83 -12.13 -5.45 6.95
CA ILE A 83 -12.27 -5.66 8.41
C ILE A 83 -13.55 -5.01 8.93
N GLY A 84 -13.89 -3.81 8.42
CA GLY A 84 -15.16 -3.13 8.73
C GLY A 84 -16.43 -3.94 8.40
N THR A 85 -16.36 -4.88 7.44
CA THR A 85 -17.50 -5.77 7.13
C THR A 85 -17.78 -6.72 8.30
N PHE A 86 -16.75 -7.25 8.95
CA PHE A 86 -16.88 -8.12 10.12
C PHE A 86 -17.35 -7.34 11.35
N GLN A 87 -16.79 -6.15 11.56
CA GLN A 87 -17.19 -5.27 12.67
C GLN A 87 -18.67 -4.92 12.62
N ARG A 88 -19.20 -4.69 11.42
CA ARG A 88 -20.63 -4.40 11.25
C ARG A 88 -21.51 -5.58 11.69
N LEU A 89 -21.21 -6.79 11.24
CA LEU A 89 -21.98 -7.98 11.63
C LEU A 89 -21.87 -8.27 13.13
N ALA A 90 -20.69 -8.08 13.71
CA ALA A 90 -20.48 -8.19 15.16
C ALA A 90 -21.28 -7.13 15.95
N TYR A 91 -21.34 -5.88 15.45
CA TYR A 91 -22.15 -4.82 16.05
C TYR A 91 -23.65 -5.15 16.00
N GLU A 92 -24.13 -5.71 14.88
CA GLU A 92 -25.51 -6.14 14.69
C GLU A 92 -25.84 -7.45 15.46
N ARG A 93 -24.83 -8.12 16.05
CA ARG A 93 -24.93 -9.42 16.73
C ARG A 93 -25.48 -10.52 15.82
N ASP A 94 -25.12 -10.46 14.53
CA ASP A 94 -25.53 -11.43 13.53
C ASP A 94 -24.44 -12.50 13.35
N ASP A 95 -24.39 -13.43 14.32
CA ASP A 95 -23.36 -14.48 14.37
C ASP A 95 -23.47 -15.48 13.20
N ASP A 96 -24.68 -15.72 12.70
CA ASP A 96 -24.92 -16.60 11.55
C ASP A 96 -24.33 -16.02 10.26
N SER A 97 -24.59 -14.74 9.99
CA SER A 97 -23.97 -14.04 8.86
C SER A 97 -22.47 -13.88 9.04
N LEU A 98 -22.00 -13.64 10.27
CA LEU A 98 -20.57 -13.53 10.56
C LEU A 98 -19.84 -14.84 10.26
N ARG A 99 -20.36 -15.98 10.72
CA ARG A 99 -19.83 -17.33 10.41
C ARG A 99 -19.88 -17.63 8.92
N THR A 100 -20.96 -17.23 8.25
CA THR A 100 -21.09 -17.35 6.80
C THR A 100 -20.01 -16.55 6.07
N LEU A 101 -19.74 -15.31 6.51
CA LEU A 101 -18.70 -14.45 5.96
C LEU A 101 -17.30 -15.03 6.17
N VAL A 102 -17.03 -15.61 7.35
CA VAL A 102 -15.76 -16.31 7.62
C VAL A 102 -15.56 -17.44 6.61
N GLY A 103 -16.55 -18.32 6.46
CA GLY A 103 -16.46 -19.43 5.51
C GLY A 103 -16.40 -18.96 4.05
N TYR A 104 -17.09 -17.86 3.69
CA TYR A 104 -16.97 -17.26 2.36
C TYR A 104 -15.54 -16.79 2.09
N ALA A 105 -14.93 -16.08 3.04
CA ALA A 105 -13.58 -15.56 2.90
C ALA A 105 -12.57 -16.70 2.74
N LEU A 106 -12.59 -17.70 3.62
CA LEU A 106 -11.72 -18.88 3.55
C LEU A 106 -11.82 -19.56 2.19
N ARG A 107 -13.03 -19.94 1.77
CA ARG A 107 -13.23 -20.69 0.52
C ARG A 107 -12.86 -19.90 -0.73
N ASN A 108 -13.29 -18.65 -0.83
CA ASN A 108 -13.20 -17.90 -2.10
C ASN A 108 -11.95 -17.02 -2.20
N LEU A 109 -11.34 -16.63 -1.08
CA LEU A 109 -10.21 -15.69 -1.03
C LEU A 109 -8.90 -16.31 -0.56
N TYR A 110 -8.98 -17.49 0.08
CA TYR A 110 -7.82 -18.24 0.57
C TYR A 110 -7.74 -19.67 0.04
N ASP A 111 -8.77 -20.16 -0.67
CA ASP A 111 -8.83 -21.54 -1.18
C ASP A 111 -8.76 -22.58 -0.05
N GLU A 112 -9.40 -22.26 1.09
CA GLU A 112 -9.48 -23.13 2.26
C GLU A 112 -10.92 -23.48 2.61
N ASP A 113 -11.18 -24.77 2.84
CA ASP A 113 -12.48 -25.24 3.29
C ASP A 113 -12.72 -24.95 4.78
N GLY A 114 -13.99 -24.83 5.16
CA GLY A 114 -14.42 -24.59 6.53
C GLY A 114 -14.89 -23.16 6.81
N ASP A 115 -15.02 -22.85 8.09
CA ASP A 115 -15.52 -21.58 8.64
C ASP A 115 -14.81 -21.20 9.96
N ASP A 116 -13.56 -21.68 10.16
CA ASP A 116 -12.79 -21.43 11.38
C ASP A 116 -12.33 -19.96 11.49
N PRO A 117 -12.83 -19.19 12.48
CA PRO A 117 -12.46 -17.80 12.67
C PRO A 117 -10.97 -17.61 12.98
N VAL A 118 -10.35 -18.54 13.70
CA VAL A 118 -8.93 -18.46 14.08
C VAL A 118 -8.07 -18.61 12.83
N ARG A 119 -8.41 -19.56 11.96
CA ARG A 119 -7.71 -19.73 10.68
C ARG A 119 -7.82 -18.51 9.79
N LEU A 120 -9.01 -17.91 9.67
CA LEU A 120 -9.16 -16.68 8.91
C LEU A 120 -8.29 -15.56 9.49
N LEU A 121 -8.33 -15.35 10.81
CA LEU A 121 -7.53 -14.33 11.46
C LEU A 121 -6.03 -14.54 11.19
N ASP A 122 -5.55 -15.77 11.30
CA ASP A 122 -4.15 -16.14 11.04
C ASP A 122 -3.71 -15.74 9.62
N LEU A 123 -4.53 -16.05 8.63
CA LEU A 123 -4.26 -15.69 7.23
C LEU A 123 -4.29 -14.17 7.03
N VAL A 124 -5.22 -13.45 7.67
CA VAL A 124 -5.29 -11.99 7.62
C VAL A 124 -4.05 -11.37 8.26
N VAL A 125 -3.64 -11.81 9.47
CA VAL A 125 -2.42 -11.35 10.16
C VAL A 125 -1.20 -11.46 9.23
N GLY A 126 -1.02 -12.61 8.58
CA GLY A 126 0.11 -12.80 7.66
C GLY A 126 0.07 -11.89 6.43
N ARG A 127 -1.11 -11.71 5.82
CA ARG A 127 -1.24 -10.87 4.62
C ARG A 127 -1.13 -9.37 4.94
N THR A 128 -1.67 -8.90 6.06
CA THR A 128 -1.61 -7.49 6.45
C THR A 128 -0.24 -7.08 7.00
N ALA A 129 0.46 -7.98 7.70
CA ALA A 129 1.85 -7.76 8.08
C ALA A 129 2.74 -7.57 6.84
N ARG A 130 2.54 -8.39 5.79
CA ARG A 130 3.23 -8.24 4.50
C ARG A 130 2.86 -6.94 3.79
N LEU A 131 1.59 -6.54 3.83
CA LEU A 131 1.15 -5.26 3.27
C LEU A 131 1.85 -4.08 3.94
N ALA A 132 1.84 -4.04 5.28
CA ALA A 132 2.50 -3.01 6.08
C ALA A 132 3.99 -2.91 5.76
N ALA A 133 4.69 -4.06 5.74
CA ALA A 133 6.10 -4.15 5.37
C ALA A 133 6.39 -3.56 3.98
N ARG A 134 5.54 -3.89 3.01
CA ARG A 134 5.69 -3.42 1.62
C ARG A 134 5.36 -1.93 1.47
N TYR A 135 4.44 -1.37 2.25
CA TYR A 135 4.26 0.08 2.34
C TYR A 135 5.54 0.78 2.83
N MET A 136 6.17 0.24 3.88
CA MET A 136 7.41 0.81 4.41
C MET A 136 8.54 0.79 3.38
N ALA A 137 8.78 -0.37 2.75
CA ALA A 137 9.81 -0.50 1.72
C ALA A 137 9.55 0.36 0.46
N ALA A 138 8.28 0.57 0.11
CA ALA A 138 7.87 1.44 -0.99
C ALA A 138 7.96 2.94 -0.65
N GLY A 139 8.14 3.32 0.63
CA GLY A 139 8.02 4.71 1.06
C GLY A 139 6.60 5.25 0.90
N PHE A 140 5.59 4.38 0.88
CA PHE A 140 4.20 4.76 0.65
C PHE A 140 3.48 5.07 1.97
N VAL A 141 2.73 6.18 2.00
CA VAL A 141 1.84 6.55 3.10
C VAL A 141 0.41 6.59 2.60
N HIS A 142 -0.44 5.69 3.11
CA HIS A 142 -1.84 5.57 2.70
C HIS A 142 -2.68 6.78 3.11
N GLY A 143 -2.44 7.29 4.33
CA GLY A 143 -3.08 8.48 4.90
C GLY A 143 -4.45 8.27 5.53
N VAL A 144 -5.11 7.11 5.32
CA VAL A 144 -6.38 6.75 5.96
C VAL A 144 -6.47 5.23 6.14
N LEU A 145 -5.90 4.72 7.23
CA LEU A 145 -5.93 3.30 7.59
C LEU A 145 -7.00 3.07 8.66
N ASN A 146 -8.26 3.31 8.28
CA ASN A 146 -9.39 2.85 9.06
C ASN A 146 -9.64 1.37 8.75
N SER A 147 -10.28 0.65 9.65
CA SER A 147 -10.63 -0.76 9.48
C SER A 147 -11.53 -1.05 8.26
N ASP A 148 -12.30 -0.08 7.77
CA ASP A 148 -13.05 -0.20 6.52
C ASP A 148 -12.19 -0.02 5.26
N ASN A 149 -10.92 0.38 5.39
CA ASN A 149 -9.93 0.48 4.32
C ASN A 149 -8.90 -0.67 4.34
N ILE A 150 -9.01 -1.62 5.28
CA ILE A 150 -8.16 -2.82 5.29
C ILE A 150 -8.94 -4.00 4.70
N ASN A 151 -8.49 -4.46 3.53
CA ASN A 151 -9.00 -5.66 2.89
C ASN A 151 -8.46 -6.90 3.61
N VAL A 152 -9.31 -7.89 3.87
CA VAL A 152 -8.88 -9.14 4.52
C VAL A 152 -7.80 -9.85 3.69
N THR A 153 -7.81 -9.70 2.36
CA THR A 153 -6.80 -10.31 1.50
C THR A 153 -5.43 -9.61 1.56
N GLY A 154 -5.26 -8.55 2.34
CA GLY A 154 -4.02 -7.75 2.38
C GLY A 154 -3.71 -7.01 1.08
N GLU A 155 -4.73 -6.80 0.24
CA GLU A 155 -4.63 -5.97 -0.98
C GLU A 155 -4.86 -4.50 -0.62
N SER A 156 -3.90 -3.64 -0.95
CA SER A 156 -4.01 -2.18 -0.84
C SER A 156 -5.15 -1.66 -1.72
N PHE A 157 -5.98 -0.76 -1.21
CA PHE A 157 -7.03 -0.12 -1.99
C PHE A 157 -7.55 1.16 -1.32
N ASP A 158 -8.34 1.93 -2.05
CA ASP A 158 -8.98 3.18 -1.62
C ASP A 158 -8.05 4.38 -1.38
N TYR A 159 -7.51 4.84 -2.50
CA TYR A 159 -6.51 5.90 -2.58
C TYR A 159 -7.14 7.30 -2.52
N GLY A 160 -7.22 7.85 -1.32
CA GLY A 160 -7.57 9.25 -1.09
C GLY A 160 -6.34 10.15 -0.94
N PRO A 161 -5.99 10.54 0.30
CA PRO A 161 -4.90 11.48 0.56
C PRO A 161 -3.53 10.79 0.69
N TRP A 162 -3.22 9.83 -0.17
CA TRP A 162 -1.93 9.13 -0.14
C TRP A 162 -0.77 10.01 -0.58
N ARG A 163 0.45 9.67 -0.15
CA ARG A 163 1.73 10.27 -0.58
C ARG A 163 2.85 9.22 -0.61
N PHE A 164 3.83 9.40 -1.48
CA PHE A 164 5.15 8.78 -1.30
C PHE A 164 6.05 9.73 -0.52
N ALA A 165 6.76 9.19 0.47
CA ALA A 165 7.65 9.93 1.34
C ALA A 165 8.92 10.32 0.57
N PRO A 166 9.33 11.60 0.59
CA PRO A 166 10.56 12.01 -0.08
C PRO A 166 11.80 11.43 0.61
N THR A 167 11.77 11.35 1.94
CA THR A 167 12.85 10.88 2.81
C THR A 167 12.30 9.91 3.85
N TRP A 168 13.17 9.18 4.55
CA TRP A 168 12.77 8.26 5.61
C TRP A 168 12.48 9.00 6.93
N ASP A 169 11.49 9.87 6.92
CA ASP A 169 10.96 10.54 8.10
C ASP A 169 9.75 9.76 8.66
N PRO A 170 9.87 9.09 9.82
CA PRO A 170 8.75 8.36 10.43
C PRO A 170 7.53 9.23 10.73
N GLY A 171 7.72 10.54 10.91
CA GLY A 171 6.67 11.50 11.18
C GLY A 171 5.95 12.03 9.94
N PHE A 172 6.38 11.67 8.73
CA PHE A 172 5.79 12.16 7.49
C PHE A 172 4.32 11.72 7.36
N THR A 173 3.41 12.67 7.18
CA THR A 173 1.97 12.42 6.98
C THR A 173 1.55 12.74 5.55
N ALA A 174 0.56 12.01 5.06
CA ALA A 174 0.04 12.19 3.71
C ALA A 174 -1.20 13.09 3.66
N ALA A 175 -2.06 12.96 4.68
CA ALA A 175 -3.30 13.69 4.78
C ALA A 175 -3.12 15.02 5.52
N TYR A 176 -3.58 16.11 4.91
CA TYR A 176 -3.50 17.46 5.49
C TYR A 176 -4.28 17.60 6.80
N PHE A 177 -5.27 16.71 7.03
CA PHE A 177 -6.11 16.69 8.23
C PHE A 177 -5.57 15.77 9.33
N ASP A 178 -4.51 14.99 9.09
CA ASP A 178 -3.91 14.13 10.10
C ASP A 178 -2.93 14.91 11.00
N HIS A 179 -3.48 15.83 11.78
CA HIS A 179 -2.69 16.69 12.68
C HIS A 179 -2.04 15.92 13.83
N GLN A 180 -2.54 14.73 14.15
CA GLN A 180 -2.02 13.87 15.23
C GLN A 180 -1.01 12.83 14.73
N GLY A 181 -0.81 12.75 13.41
CA GLY A 181 0.05 11.74 12.80
C GLY A 181 -0.43 10.32 13.08
N LEU A 182 -1.74 10.08 13.12
CA LEU A 182 -2.32 8.75 13.33
C LEU A 182 -1.85 7.77 12.26
N TYR A 183 -1.72 8.24 11.02
CA TYR A 183 -1.32 7.45 9.86
C TYR A 183 0.01 7.92 9.27
N ALA A 184 0.88 8.49 10.10
CA ALA A 184 2.24 8.86 9.70
C ALA A 184 3.02 7.64 9.20
N PHE A 185 4.01 7.87 8.34
CA PHE A 185 4.80 6.84 7.65
C PHE A 185 5.24 5.71 8.59
N GLY A 186 5.89 6.05 9.70
CA GLY A 186 6.41 5.09 10.68
C GLY A 186 5.36 4.40 11.55
N ARG A 187 4.10 4.84 11.52
CA ARG A 187 3.00 4.31 12.34
C ARG A 187 2.04 3.39 11.57
N GLN A 188 2.19 3.26 10.26
CA GLN A 188 1.32 2.40 9.46
C GLN A 188 1.32 0.92 9.91
N PRO A 189 2.46 0.30 10.29
CA PRO A 189 2.44 -1.07 10.82
C PRO A 189 1.62 -1.20 12.10
N GLU A 190 1.72 -0.22 13.00
CA GLU A 190 0.93 -0.17 14.24
C GLU A 190 -0.56 0.01 13.95
N ALA A 191 -0.93 0.93 13.04
CA ALA A 191 -2.32 1.16 12.64
C ALA A 191 -2.94 -0.10 11.99
N ILE A 192 -2.21 -0.77 11.11
CA ILE A 192 -2.66 -2.02 10.48
C ILE A 192 -2.79 -3.15 11.51
N HIS A 193 -1.84 -3.27 12.45
CA HIS A 193 -1.94 -4.24 13.53
C HIS A 193 -3.20 -3.99 14.38
N TRP A 194 -3.47 -2.72 14.72
CA TRP A 194 -4.67 -2.33 15.44
C TRP A 194 -5.94 -2.74 14.68
N ASP A 195 -6.01 -2.52 13.38
CA ASP A 195 -7.16 -2.97 12.59
C ASP A 195 -7.33 -4.50 12.62
N VAL A 196 -6.24 -5.27 12.59
CA VAL A 196 -6.31 -6.73 12.74
C VAL A 196 -6.78 -7.15 14.13
N MET A 197 -6.44 -6.41 15.19
CA MET A 197 -7.04 -6.61 16.52
C MET A 197 -8.55 -6.35 16.48
N GLN A 198 -9.01 -5.35 15.73
CA GLN A 198 -10.44 -5.09 15.57
C GLN A 198 -11.16 -6.24 14.84
N LEU A 199 -10.50 -6.90 13.88
CA LEU A 199 -11.01 -8.14 13.29
C LEU A 199 -11.15 -9.23 14.36
N ALA A 200 -10.10 -9.48 15.15
CA ALA A 200 -10.15 -10.48 16.22
C ALA A 200 -11.29 -10.21 17.21
N ILE A 201 -11.49 -8.95 17.62
CA ILE A 201 -12.60 -8.56 18.49
C ILE A 201 -13.96 -8.90 17.87
N SER A 202 -14.10 -8.69 16.56
CA SER A 202 -15.34 -8.98 15.83
C SER A 202 -15.66 -10.48 15.79
N LEU A 203 -14.65 -11.34 15.92
CA LEU A 203 -14.81 -12.81 15.86
C LEU A 203 -15.12 -13.45 17.23
N ARG A 204 -15.08 -12.69 18.33
CA ARG A 204 -15.21 -13.22 19.71
C ARG A 204 -16.55 -13.86 20.05
N SER A 205 -17.61 -13.61 19.28
CA SER A 205 -18.88 -14.32 19.47
C SER A 205 -18.86 -15.75 18.92
N LEU A 206 -17.89 -16.06 18.04
CA LEU A 206 -17.78 -17.36 17.38
C LEU A 206 -16.74 -18.29 18.00
N VAL A 207 -15.77 -17.75 18.75
CA VAL A 207 -14.65 -18.49 19.34
C VAL A 207 -14.14 -17.83 20.62
N GLU A 208 -13.56 -18.64 21.51
CA GLU A 208 -12.88 -18.17 22.72
C GLU A 208 -11.73 -17.21 22.40
N SER A 209 -11.39 -16.34 23.35
CA SER A 209 -10.43 -15.26 23.09
C SER A 209 -8.96 -15.72 23.05
N GLU A 210 -8.60 -16.79 23.77
CA GLU A 210 -7.21 -17.25 23.90
C GLU A 210 -6.54 -17.59 22.55
N PRO A 211 -7.14 -18.41 21.66
CA PRO A 211 -6.56 -18.66 20.32
C PRO A 211 -6.44 -17.42 19.44
N LEU A 212 -7.35 -16.44 19.60
CA LEU A 212 -7.28 -15.19 18.84
C LEU A 212 -6.09 -14.33 19.29
N VAL A 213 -5.84 -14.28 20.61
CA VAL A 213 -4.69 -13.55 21.18
C VAL A 213 -3.39 -14.19 20.73
N GLU A 214 -3.26 -15.51 20.83
CA GLU A 214 -2.08 -16.25 20.34
C GLU A 214 -1.80 -15.97 18.86
N THR A 215 -2.86 -15.85 18.05
CA THR A 215 -2.74 -15.55 16.62
C THR A 215 -2.30 -14.10 16.36
N LEU A 216 -2.79 -13.13 17.16
CA LEU A 216 -2.39 -11.72 17.05
C LEU A 216 -0.91 -11.52 17.41
N ASP A 217 -0.39 -12.25 18.39
CA ASP A 217 1.00 -12.17 18.81
C ASP A 217 1.99 -12.52 17.69
N LEU A 218 1.55 -13.24 16.66
CA LEU A 218 2.35 -13.57 15.47
C LEU A 218 2.58 -12.37 14.52
N PHE A 219 1.85 -11.26 14.67
CA PHE A 219 1.95 -10.12 13.74
C PHE A 219 3.35 -9.53 13.73
N GLY A 220 3.96 -9.33 14.90
CA GLY A 220 5.28 -8.71 15.03
C GLY A 220 6.37 -9.49 14.29
N ASP A 221 6.44 -10.80 14.53
CA ASP A 221 7.43 -11.67 13.89
C ASP A 221 7.23 -11.74 12.36
N ARG A 222 5.97 -11.84 11.91
CA ARG A 222 5.63 -11.86 10.48
C ARG A 222 5.94 -10.54 9.79
N TYR A 223 5.69 -9.41 10.46
CA TYR A 223 6.03 -8.09 9.94
C TYR A 223 7.54 -7.92 9.83
N MET A 224 8.30 -8.31 10.85
CA MET A 224 9.75 -8.20 10.84
C MET A 224 10.38 -9.03 9.72
N ALA A 225 9.93 -10.26 9.51
CA ALA A 225 10.37 -11.06 8.37
C ALA A 225 9.99 -10.39 7.03
N ALA A 226 8.74 -9.94 6.90
CA ALA A 226 8.25 -9.36 5.65
C ALA A 226 8.91 -8.01 5.29
N VAL A 227 9.24 -7.17 6.26
CA VAL A 227 9.90 -5.87 6.00
C VAL A 227 11.35 -6.07 5.59
N THR A 228 12.02 -7.04 6.18
CA THR A 228 13.35 -7.48 5.74
C THR A 228 13.30 -7.95 4.27
N ASP A 229 12.39 -8.87 3.94
CA ASP A 229 12.22 -9.35 2.57
C ASP A 229 11.93 -8.20 1.58
N ALA A 230 11.05 -7.28 1.95
CA ALA A 230 10.66 -6.16 1.10
C ALA A 230 11.80 -5.17 0.85
N ILE A 231 12.61 -4.87 1.87
CA ILE A 231 13.77 -3.98 1.74
C ILE A 231 14.88 -4.65 0.94
N LEU A 232 15.19 -5.93 1.18
CA LEU A 232 16.16 -6.67 0.37
C LEU A 232 15.75 -6.73 -1.11
N TRP A 233 14.45 -6.92 -1.37
CA TRP A 233 13.91 -6.86 -2.73
C TRP A 233 14.15 -5.48 -3.39
N ARG A 234 13.93 -4.38 -2.65
CA ARG A 234 14.20 -3.01 -3.12
C ARG A 234 15.69 -2.74 -3.32
N LEU A 235 16.55 -3.32 -2.49
CA LEU A 235 18.02 -3.29 -2.66
C LEU A 235 18.49 -4.14 -3.86
N GLY A 236 17.64 -5.00 -4.42
CA GLY A 236 17.98 -5.85 -5.55
C GLY A 236 18.96 -6.97 -5.20
N VAL A 237 18.96 -7.46 -3.95
CA VAL A 237 19.88 -8.51 -3.47
C VAL A 237 19.13 -9.78 -3.06
N THR A 238 19.85 -10.90 -3.05
CA THR A 238 19.31 -12.19 -2.57
C THR A 238 19.48 -12.29 -1.06
N PRO A 239 18.43 -12.71 -0.30
CA PRO A 239 18.54 -12.94 1.14
C PRO A 239 19.67 -13.91 1.51
N ARG A 240 20.24 -13.72 2.69
CA ARG A 240 21.29 -14.58 3.25
C ARG A 240 20.74 -15.30 4.48
N ASP A 241 21.30 -15.05 5.65
CA ASP A 241 20.75 -15.51 6.92
C ASP A 241 19.94 -14.39 7.60
N ALA A 242 19.00 -14.79 8.45
CA ALA A 242 18.01 -13.88 9.02
C ALA A 242 18.62 -12.79 9.91
N ASP A 243 19.76 -13.05 10.55
CA ASP A 243 20.42 -12.09 11.43
C ASP A 243 21.20 -11.05 10.62
N ASP A 244 21.97 -11.48 9.61
CA ASP A 244 22.65 -10.58 8.66
C ASP A 244 21.62 -9.70 7.91
N ASP A 245 20.53 -10.30 7.42
CA ASP A 245 19.47 -9.62 6.68
C ASP A 245 18.79 -8.53 7.52
N ARG A 246 18.52 -8.83 8.78
CA ARG A 246 17.97 -7.87 9.73
C ARG A 246 18.98 -6.75 10.05
N ALA A 247 20.25 -7.10 10.24
CA ALA A 247 21.29 -6.12 10.53
C ALA A 247 21.47 -5.12 9.37
N LEU A 248 21.45 -5.60 8.12
CA LEU A 248 21.51 -4.77 6.93
C LEU A 248 20.32 -3.81 6.86
N VAL A 249 19.09 -4.31 7.03
CA VAL A 249 17.87 -3.48 7.03
C VAL A 249 17.94 -2.38 8.07
N GLN A 250 18.35 -2.71 9.30
CA GLN A 250 18.49 -1.73 10.36
C GLN A 250 19.58 -0.68 10.06
N ALA A 251 20.71 -1.07 9.45
CA ALA A 251 21.74 -0.15 9.02
C ALA A 251 21.24 0.81 7.93
N VAL A 252 20.48 0.29 6.95
CA VAL A 252 19.85 1.09 5.88
C VAL A 252 18.87 2.11 6.47
N GLU A 253 17.97 1.69 7.36
CA GLU A 253 17.03 2.60 8.01
C GLU A 253 17.75 3.69 8.82
N ARG A 254 18.78 3.32 9.59
CA ARG A 254 19.58 4.29 10.36
C ARG A 254 20.22 5.32 9.44
N ALA A 255 20.84 4.89 8.35
CA ALA A 255 21.52 5.76 7.40
C ALA A 255 20.54 6.70 6.67
N LEU A 256 19.40 6.18 6.21
CA LEU A 256 18.34 6.97 5.59
C LEU A 256 17.82 8.06 6.52
N ARG A 257 17.51 7.71 7.78
CA ARG A 257 17.03 8.67 8.80
C ARG A 257 18.08 9.73 9.12
N LYS A 258 19.34 9.30 9.33
CA LYS A 258 20.44 10.20 9.72
C LYS A 258 20.79 11.21 8.63
N THR A 259 20.73 10.80 7.37
CA THR A 259 21.21 11.61 6.23
C THR A 259 20.11 12.38 5.52
N GLY A 260 18.84 11.96 5.67
CA GLY A 260 17.74 12.54 4.90
C GLY A 260 17.85 12.25 3.40
N ALA A 261 18.54 11.19 3.01
CA ALA A 261 18.64 10.79 1.61
C ALA A 261 17.25 10.46 1.03
N GLY A 262 17.07 10.78 -0.25
CA GLY A 262 15.82 10.53 -0.95
C GLY A 262 15.59 9.03 -1.14
N ILE A 263 14.39 8.53 -0.80
CA ILE A 263 14.07 7.08 -0.81
C ILE A 263 14.26 6.48 -2.21
N ASP A 264 13.64 7.08 -3.23
CA ASP A 264 13.69 6.55 -4.60
C ASP A 264 15.10 6.61 -5.20
N ARG A 265 15.83 7.68 -4.91
CA ARG A 265 17.23 7.83 -5.34
C ARG A 265 18.12 6.78 -4.69
N PHE A 266 18.00 6.59 -3.38
CA PHE A 266 18.78 5.58 -2.65
C PHE A 266 18.58 4.18 -3.25
N TYR A 267 17.33 3.74 -3.38
CA TYR A 267 17.04 2.41 -3.93
C TYR A 267 17.45 2.28 -5.40
N PHE A 268 17.34 3.34 -6.19
CA PHE A 268 17.82 3.33 -7.57
C PHE A 268 19.34 3.18 -7.66
N ASP A 269 20.08 3.91 -6.83
CA ASP A 269 21.53 3.91 -6.86
C ASP A 269 22.08 2.56 -6.36
N VAL A 270 21.57 2.05 -5.24
CA VAL A 270 22.08 0.83 -4.59
C VAL A 270 21.62 -0.48 -5.21
N PHE A 271 20.61 -0.45 -6.10
CA PHE A 271 20.03 -1.68 -6.66
C PHE A 271 21.11 -2.62 -7.22
N GLY A 272 21.08 -3.87 -6.76
CA GLY A 272 22.10 -4.89 -7.07
C GLY A 272 23.18 -5.03 -5.99
N GLY A 273 23.08 -4.29 -4.89
CA GLY A 273 24.00 -4.44 -3.75
C GLY A 273 25.25 -3.56 -3.81
N ASP A 274 25.34 -2.63 -4.76
CA ASP A 274 26.51 -1.76 -4.91
C ASP A 274 26.15 -0.31 -4.58
N LEU A 275 26.56 0.16 -3.41
CA LEU A 275 26.30 1.52 -2.96
C LEU A 275 27.39 2.46 -3.52
N PRO A 276 27.09 3.54 -4.26
CA PRO A 276 28.13 4.43 -4.78
C PRO A 276 28.98 5.09 -3.68
N ASP A 277 30.27 5.35 -3.95
CA ASP A 277 31.19 6.01 -3.01
C ASP A 277 30.75 7.44 -2.63
N SER A 278 29.95 8.09 -3.48
CA SER A 278 29.41 9.44 -3.26
C SER A 278 28.54 9.56 -2.01
N TYR A 279 28.00 8.45 -1.48
CA TYR A 279 27.22 8.45 -0.25
C TYR A 279 28.09 8.74 1.00
N GLY A 280 29.40 8.51 0.95
CA GLY A 280 30.35 8.90 1.99
C GLY A 280 30.27 8.11 3.31
N GLU A 281 30.92 8.65 4.34
CA GLU A 281 31.12 8.01 5.66
C GLU A 281 29.83 7.59 6.39
N PRO A 282 28.71 8.37 6.37
CA PRO A 282 27.49 7.98 7.07
C PRO A 282 26.88 6.65 6.60
N TRP A 283 27.33 6.15 5.45
CA TRP A 283 26.87 4.90 4.83
C TRP A 283 27.90 3.76 4.90
N ALA A 284 29.01 3.94 5.62
CA ALA A 284 30.06 2.93 5.75
C ALA A 284 29.53 1.61 6.34
N GLU A 285 28.64 1.68 7.33
CA GLU A 285 27.99 0.51 7.93
C GLU A 285 27.15 -0.25 6.89
N VAL A 286 26.33 0.46 6.11
CA VAL A 286 25.51 -0.12 5.05
C VAL A 286 26.39 -0.79 4.00
N ARG A 287 27.45 -0.12 3.55
CA ARG A 287 28.40 -0.66 2.56
C ARG A 287 29.06 -1.95 3.05
N ALA A 288 29.50 -1.98 4.31
CA ALA A 288 30.12 -3.16 4.90
C ALA A 288 29.13 -4.33 5.03
N ALA A 289 27.90 -4.04 5.49
CA ALA A 289 26.85 -5.05 5.62
C ALA A 289 26.35 -5.59 4.26
N LEU A 290 26.37 -4.76 3.22
CA LEU A 290 25.88 -5.11 1.88
C LEU A 290 26.93 -5.86 1.03
N ALA A 291 28.23 -5.65 1.27
CA ALA A 291 29.33 -6.29 0.54
C ALA A 291 29.23 -7.82 0.34
N PRO A 292 28.76 -8.64 1.31
CA PRO A 292 28.62 -10.08 1.12
C PRO A 292 27.36 -10.51 0.35
N TYR A 293 26.46 -9.60 0.01
CA TYR A 293 25.22 -9.91 -0.70
C TYR A 293 25.45 -10.07 -2.20
N ALA A 294 24.76 -11.04 -2.80
CA ALA A 294 24.72 -11.20 -4.25
C ALA A 294 23.52 -10.45 -4.83
N ALA A 295 23.72 -9.78 -5.97
CA ALA A 295 22.64 -9.21 -6.75
C ALA A 295 21.61 -10.29 -7.12
N ARG A 296 20.33 -10.03 -6.88
CA ARG A 296 19.22 -10.88 -7.34
C ARG A 296 19.00 -10.75 -8.85
N LYS A 297 19.37 -9.60 -9.41
CA LYS A 297 19.18 -9.25 -10.83
C LYS A 297 20.25 -8.27 -11.28
N ASP A 298 20.63 -8.33 -12.56
CA ASP A 298 21.53 -7.36 -13.17
C ASP A 298 20.83 -6.01 -13.48
N ARG A 299 21.62 -5.02 -13.87
CA ARG A 299 21.16 -3.68 -14.26
C ARG A 299 21.12 -3.48 -15.78
N SER A 300 20.81 -4.52 -16.55
CA SER A 300 20.78 -4.43 -18.04
C SER A 300 19.61 -3.62 -18.59
N HIS A 301 18.53 -3.44 -17.82
CA HIS A 301 17.35 -2.69 -18.25
C HIS A 301 17.65 -1.19 -18.45
N ALA A 302 17.10 -0.57 -19.50
CA ALA A 302 17.35 0.84 -19.85
C ALA A 302 16.96 1.84 -18.74
N TYR A 303 16.05 1.46 -17.84
CA TYR A 303 15.68 2.23 -16.64
C TYR A 303 16.91 2.69 -15.84
N TRP A 304 17.91 1.83 -15.69
CA TRP A 304 19.09 2.09 -14.86
C TRP A 304 20.04 3.14 -15.44
N SER A 305 19.87 3.54 -16.70
CA SER A 305 20.62 4.63 -17.34
C SER A 305 19.98 6.00 -17.15
N GLY A 306 18.76 6.06 -16.60
CA GLY A 306 17.99 7.28 -16.40
C GLY A 306 18.06 7.84 -14.97
N ALA A 307 16.93 8.39 -14.54
CA ALA A 307 16.70 8.87 -13.18
C ALA A 307 15.71 7.94 -12.45
N PRO A 308 15.73 7.88 -11.11
CA PRO A 308 14.73 7.16 -10.34
C PRO A 308 13.32 7.62 -10.71
N CYS A 309 12.41 6.67 -10.91
CA CYS A 309 11.00 6.98 -11.04
C CYS A 309 10.40 7.20 -9.64
N SER A 310 10.20 8.47 -9.27
CA SER A 310 9.54 8.86 -8.01
C SER A 310 8.02 9.06 -8.19
N MET A 311 7.31 9.45 -7.14
CA MET A 311 5.90 9.86 -7.22
C MET A 311 5.61 10.91 -6.14
N LEU A 312 6.43 11.96 -6.11
CA LEU A 312 6.28 13.03 -5.14
C LEU A 312 5.06 13.91 -5.47
N ILE A 313 4.56 14.63 -4.47
CA ILE A 313 3.30 15.38 -4.63
C ILE A 313 3.33 16.39 -5.77
N ASP A 314 4.46 17.09 -5.97
CA ASP A 314 4.58 18.09 -7.03
C ASP A 314 4.49 17.44 -8.42
N GLU A 315 4.96 16.20 -8.57
CA GLU A 315 4.79 15.44 -9.83
C GLU A 315 3.32 15.08 -10.05
N VAL A 316 2.62 14.63 -9.00
CA VAL A 316 1.19 14.28 -9.07
C VAL A 316 0.35 15.51 -9.43
N GLU A 317 0.62 16.66 -8.80
CA GLU A 317 -0.09 17.90 -9.09
C GLU A 317 0.27 18.44 -10.47
N SER A 318 1.53 18.29 -10.93
CA SER A 318 1.91 18.67 -12.30
C SER A 318 1.20 17.83 -13.36
N ILE A 319 1.11 16.51 -13.16
CA ILE A 319 0.35 15.60 -14.03
C ILE A 319 -1.13 16.01 -14.05
N TRP A 320 -1.70 16.27 -12.88
CA TRP A 320 -3.09 16.70 -12.79
C TRP A 320 -3.34 18.04 -13.48
N SER A 321 -2.48 19.03 -13.27
CA SER A 321 -2.58 20.35 -13.92
C SER A 321 -2.56 20.25 -15.44
N ALA A 322 -1.77 19.33 -16.02
CA ALA A 322 -1.78 19.11 -17.47
C ALA A 322 -3.16 18.66 -17.99
N ILE A 323 -3.80 17.74 -17.28
CA ILE A 323 -5.15 17.23 -17.62
C ILE A 323 -6.21 18.31 -17.35
N ALA A 324 -6.15 18.96 -16.19
CA ALA A 324 -7.17 19.92 -15.79
C ALA A 324 -7.19 21.19 -16.65
N GLU A 325 -6.01 21.73 -17.00
CA GLU A 325 -5.89 23.01 -17.70
C GLU A 325 -5.86 22.88 -19.21
N ARG A 326 -5.34 21.75 -19.73
CA ARG A 326 -5.04 21.57 -21.16
C ARG A 326 -5.62 20.29 -21.75
N ASP A 327 -6.31 19.49 -20.95
CA ASP A 327 -6.81 18.15 -21.33
C ASP A 327 -5.69 17.25 -21.91
N ASP A 328 -4.47 17.46 -21.43
CA ASP A 328 -3.28 16.77 -21.90
C ASP A 328 -3.01 15.52 -21.06
N TRP A 329 -3.48 14.38 -21.57
CA TRP A 329 -3.30 13.06 -20.95
C TRP A 329 -1.91 12.46 -21.19
N SER A 330 -1.13 13.01 -22.12
CA SER A 330 0.17 12.44 -22.50
C SER A 330 1.17 12.40 -21.34
N VAL A 331 1.05 13.34 -20.40
CA VAL A 331 1.89 13.40 -19.19
C VAL A 331 1.58 12.23 -18.24
N LEU A 332 0.30 11.87 -18.07
CA LEU A 332 -0.09 10.70 -17.30
C LEU A 332 0.39 9.42 -17.98
N ASP A 333 0.16 9.29 -19.28
CA ASP A 333 0.57 8.10 -20.05
C ASP A 333 2.08 7.87 -19.99
N ALA A 334 2.87 8.94 -20.16
CA ALA A 334 4.32 8.89 -20.04
C ALA A 334 4.76 8.49 -18.62
N LYS A 335 4.07 8.99 -17.59
CA LYS A 335 4.33 8.60 -16.20
C LYS A 335 4.05 7.11 -15.98
N VAL A 336 2.89 6.62 -16.42
CA VAL A 336 2.51 5.20 -16.30
C VAL A 336 3.51 4.31 -17.04
N ALA A 337 3.94 4.70 -18.23
CA ALA A 337 4.97 3.97 -18.98
C ALA A 337 6.31 3.91 -18.21
N SER A 338 6.73 5.02 -17.60
CA SER A 338 7.94 5.08 -16.77
C SER A 338 7.84 4.17 -15.53
N ILE A 339 6.70 4.18 -14.84
CA ILE A 339 6.43 3.30 -13.70
C ILE A 339 6.52 1.83 -14.09
N ARG A 340 5.89 1.44 -15.21
CA ARG A 340 5.92 0.05 -15.70
C ARG A 340 7.33 -0.37 -16.11
N ALA A 341 8.08 0.51 -16.78
CA ALA A 341 9.48 0.26 -17.12
C ALA A 341 10.36 0.09 -15.85
N MET A 342 10.09 0.84 -14.78
CA MET A 342 10.71 0.60 -13.48
C MET A 342 10.28 -0.77 -12.91
N GLY A 343 8.99 -1.10 -12.94
CA GLY A 343 8.48 -2.38 -12.48
C GLY A 343 9.16 -3.58 -13.17
N ASP A 344 9.29 -3.54 -14.49
CA ASP A 344 9.98 -4.55 -15.29
C ASP A 344 11.48 -4.63 -14.95
N ALA A 345 12.11 -3.49 -14.66
CA ALA A 345 13.51 -3.44 -14.21
C ALA A 345 13.68 -4.11 -12.84
N LEU A 346 12.74 -3.88 -11.91
CA LEU A 346 12.76 -4.41 -10.55
C LEU A 346 12.34 -5.88 -10.45
N ALA A 347 11.45 -6.37 -11.33
CA ALA A 347 10.83 -7.70 -11.24
C ALA A 347 11.84 -8.86 -11.14
#